data_AF-A0A7D5NDN6-F1
#
_entry.id   AF-A0A7D5NDN6-F1
#
_cell.length_a   1.000
_cell.length_b   1.000
_cell.length_c   1.000
_cell.angle_alpha   90.00
_cell.angle_beta   90.00
_cell.angle_gamma   90.00
#
_symmetry.space_group_name_H-M   'P 1'
#
loop_
_entity.id
_entity.type
_entity.pdbx_description
1 polymer ?
#
loop_
_entity_poly.entity_id
_entity_poly.type
_entity_poly.pdbx_seq_one_letter_code
_entity_poly.pdbx_strand_id
1 'polypeptide(L)'
;MATTVQNPAIAKAYGIKKDGGIPQYLEQEVLSWSREKVILKMYDLFIVSAKKKDISKMNRVLAELMASLNFDYEETATRLYRLYEYVQRLVFQKRYDDAIFIIQELRNAWNQAFEIEK
;
A
#
# COMPACT_ATOMS: atom_id res chain seq x y z
N MET A 1 -23.15 -16.88 44.52
CA MET A 1 -21.75 -17.00 44.06
C MET A 1 -21.46 -15.87 43.08
N ALA A 2 -20.23 -15.35 43.03
CA ALA A 2 -19.79 -14.36 42.02
C ALA A 2 -19.73 -15.04 40.61
N THR A 3 -19.49 -14.42 39.45
CA THR A 3 -18.85 -13.14 39.02
C THR A 3 -19.37 -12.87 37.56
N THR A 4 -19.32 -11.72 36.87
CA THR A 4 -18.55 -10.46 37.03
C THR A 4 -19.31 -9.25 36.44
N VAL A 5 -19.10 -8.08 37.05
CA VAL A 5 -19.26 -6.68 36.57
C VAL A 5 -19.62 -6.46 35.08
N GLN A 6 -20.88 -6.08 34.83
CA GLN A 6 -21.26 -5.29 33.66
C GLN A 6 -20.84 -3.83 33.88
N ASN A 7 -19.76 -3.36 33.23
CA ASN A 7 -19.46 -1.93 33.15
C ASN A 7 -19.05 -1.54 31.72
N PRO A 8 -19.91 -0.82 30.96
CA PRO A 8 -19.61 -0.43 29.58
C PRO A 8 -18.43 0.54 29.44
N ALA A 9 -17.92 1.12 30.54
CA ALA A 9 -16.69 1.91 30.52
C ALA A 9 -15.45 1.10 30.07
N ILE A 10 -15.40 -0.21 30.37
CA ILE A 10 -14.24 -1.06 30.06
C ILE A 10 -14.13 -1.28 28.53
N ALA A 11 -15.25 -1.48 27.85
CA ALA A 11 -15.28 -1.61 26.38
C ALA A 11 -14.77 -0.33 25.68
N LYS A 12 -15.01 0.85 26.29
CA LYS A 12 -14.51 2.14 25.79
C LYS A 12 -13.01 2.34 26.06
N ALA A 13 -12.47 1.74 27.13
CA ALA A 13 -11.06 1.82 27.49
C ALA A 13 -10.14 0.93 26.62
N TYR A 14 -10.63 -0.21 26.14
CA TYR A 14 -9.83 -1.17 25.34
C TYR A 14 -9.91 -0.97 23.81
N GLY A 15 -10.62 0.05 23.32
CA GLY A 15 -10.57 0.44 21.90
C GLY A 15 -11.08 -0.59 20.88
N ILE A 16 -11.76 -1.66 21.33
CA ILE A 16 -12.26 -2.72 20.44
C ILE A 16 -13.50 -2.21 19.68
N LYS A 17 -13.28 -1.64 18.49
CA LYS A 17 -14.34 -1.43 17.51
C LYS A 17 -14.65 -2.77 16.84
N LYS A 18 -15.94 -3.14 16.83
CA LYS A 18 -16.43 -4.45 16.34
C LYS A 18 -16.65 -4.50 14.82
N ASP A 19 -16.58 -3.36 14.14
CA ASP A 19 -16.77 -3.24 12.71
C ASP A 19 -15.51 -2.69 12.04
N GLY A 20 -15.24 -3.13 10.80
CA GLY A 20 -14.03 -2.83 10.03
C GLY A 20 -13.89 -1.39 9.52
N GLY A 21 -14.41 -0.41 10.26
CA GLY A 21 -14.19 1.01 9.98
C GLY A 21 -12.76 1.42 10.31
N ILE A 22 -12.09 2.06 9.36
CA ILE A 22 -10.76 2.62 9.55
C ILE A 22 -10.82 3.63 10.71
N PRO A 23 -9.86 3.63 11.66
CA PRO A 23 -9.85 4.64 12.70
C PRO A 23 -9.68 6.05 12.10
N GLN A 24 -10.50 7.00 12.53
CA GLN A 24 -10.55 8.36 11.99
C GLN A 24 -9.18 9.08 11.97
N TYR A 25 -8.28 8.77 12.91
CA TYR A 25 -6.92 9.32 12.93
C TYR A 25 -6.07 8.82 11.74
N LEU A 26 -6.23 7.56 11.32
CA LEU A 26 -5.57 7.00 10.14
C LEU A 26 -6.13 7.61 8.85
N GLU A 27 -7.44 7.85 8.77
CA GLU A 27 -8.05 8.55 7.63
C GLU A 27 -7.52 9.98 7.51
N GLN A 28 -7.48 10.73 8.62
CA GLN A 28 -6.90 12.08 8.65
C GLN A 28 -5.41 12.09 8.31
N GLU A 29 -4.64 11.10 8.79
CA GLU A 29 -3.22 10.98 8.46
C GLU A 29 -3.01 10.74 6.96
N VAL A 30 -3.73 9.79 6.36
CA VAL A 30 -3.64 9.49 4.91
C VAL A 30 -4.07 10.68 4.05
N LEU A 31 -5.13 11.39 4.43
CA LEU A 31 -5.57 12.62 3.75
C LEU A 31 -4.57 13.78 3.88
N SER A 32 -3.66 13.74 4.86
CA SER A 32 -2.60 14.74 5.05
C SER A 32 -1.33 14.45 4.24
N TRP A 33 -1.19 13.27 3.65
CA TRP A 33 0.03 12.88 2.93
C TRP A 33 0.14 13.60 1.58
N SER A 34 1.37 13.96 1.20
CA SER A 34 1.66 14.41 -0.16
C SER A 34 1.43 13.29 -1.17
N ARG A 35 1.17 13.62 -2.45
CA ARG A 35 0.92 12.61 -3.50
C ARG A 35 2.10 11.66 -3.65
N GLU A 36 3.30 12.17 -3.51
CA GLU A 36 4.56 11.42 -3.63
C GLU A 36 4.71 10.44 -2.45
N LYS A 37 4.32 10.84 -1.23
CA LYS A 37 4.23 9.95 -0.07
C LYS A 37 3.16 8.86 -0.24
N VAL A 38 2.02 9.18 -0.85
CA VAL A 38 0.99 8.18 -1.21
C VAL A 38 1.55 7.14 -2.19
N ILE A 39 2.32 7.55 -3.20
CA ILE A 39 2.98 6.62 -4.13
C ILE A 39 3.98 5.69 -3.41
N LEU A 40 4.83 6.22 -2.51
CA LEU A 40 5.71 5.36 -1.70
C LEU A 40 4.94 4.34 -0.86
N LYS A 41 3.81 4.76 -0.29
CA LYS A 41 2.96 3.89 0.55
C LYS A 41 2.16 2.87 -0.26
N MET A 42 1.87 3.15 -1.54
CA MET A 42 1.37 2.15 -2.49
C MET A 42 2.43 1.08 -2.78
N TYR A 43 3.71 1.44 -2.98
CA TYR A 43 4.78 0.44 -3.10
C TYR A 43 4.97 -0.38 -1.82
N ASP A 44 4.92 0.25 -0.63
CA ASP A 44 4.93 -0.48 0.66
C ASP A 44 3.78 -1.49 0.73
N LEU A 45 2.57 -1.07 0.35
CA LEU A 45 1.39 -1.92 0.34
C LEU A 45 1.55 -3.11 -0.63
N PHE A 46 2.16 -2.90 -1.81
CA PHE A 46 2.50 -3.99 -2.72
C PHE A 46 3.46 -4.99 -2.06
N ILE A 47 4.57 -4.50 -1.48
CA ILE A 47 5.61 -5.36 -0.87
C ILE A 47 5.03 -6.18 0.29
N VAL A 48 4.20 -5.57 1.15
CA VAL A 48 3.51 -6.28 2.24
C VAL A 48 2.51 -7.31 1.69
N SER A 49 1.82 -7.00 0.59
CA SER A 49 0.87 -7.92 -0.06
C SER A 49 1.59 -9.11 -0.71
N ALA A 50 2.73 -8.87 -1.36
CA ALA A 50 3.57 -9.90 -1.96
C ALA A 50 4.16 -10.85 -0.91
N LYS A 51 4.69 -10.33 0.21
CA LYS A 51 5.13 -11.13 1.36
C LYS A 51 4.01 -12.00 1.95
N LYS A 52 2.76 -11.51 1.89
CA LYS A 52 1.55 -12.25 2.32
C LYS A 52 0.91 -13.11 1.22
N LYS A 53 1.45 -13.10 -0.01
CA LYS A 53 0.91 -13.76 -1.21
C LYS A 53 -0.56 -13.37 -1.51
N ASP A 54 -0.95 -12.14 -1.16
CA ASP A 54 -2.27 -11.56 -1.41
C ASP A 54 -2.35 -11.05 -2.87
N ILE A 55 -2.61 -11.98 -3.79
CA ILE A 55 -2.65 -11.72 -5.25
C ILE A 55 -3.70 -10.68 -5.61
N SER A 56 -4.87 -10.69 -4.94
CA SER A 56 -5.94 -9.73 -5.19
C SER A 56 -5.48 -8.30 -4.85
N LYS A 57 -4.82 -8.11 -3.70
CA LYS A 57 -4.30 -6.80 -3.31
C LYS A 57 -3.10 -6.37 -4.15
N MET A 58 -2.19 -7.28 -4.51
CA MET A 58 -1.09 -7.00 -5.45
C MET A 58 -1.61 -6.46 -6.78
N ASN A 59 -2.56 -7.15 -7.41
CA ASN A 59 -3.13 -6.74 -8.69
C ASN A 59 -3.87 -5.41 -8.59
N ARG A 60 -4.62 -5.17 -7.49
CA ARG A 60 -5.27 -3.89 -7.25
C ARG A 60 -4.25 -2.75 -7.15
N VAL A 61 -3.21 -2.89 -6.33
CA VAL A 61 -2.18 -1.86 -6.18
C VAL A 61 -1.50 -1.53 -7.52
N LEU A 62 -1.18 -2.54 -8.33
CA LEU A 62 -0.60 -2.32 -9.67
C LEU A 62 -1.58 -1.61 -10.60
N ALA A 63 -2.87 -1.95 -10.59
CA ALA A 63 -3.87 -1.28 -11.42
C ALA A 63 -4.04 0.21 -11.06
N GLU A 64 -4.10 0.54 -9.76
CA GLU A 64 -4.17 1.93 -9.29
C GLU A 64 -2.89 2.71 -9.65
N LEU A 65 -1.70 2.10 -9.49
CA LEU A 65 -0.43 2.70 -9.92
C LEU A 65 -0.39 2.98 -11.42
N MET A 66 -0.83 2.02 -12.25
CA MET A 66 -0.90 2.17 -13.71
C MET A 66 -1.90 3.27 -14.12
N ALA A 67 -3.05 3.36 -13.46
CA ALA A 67 -4.05 4.40 -13.69
C ALA A 67 -3.60 5.80 -13.23
N SER A 68 -2.67 5.87 -12.27
CA SER A 68 -2.13 7.14 -11.74
C SER A 68 -1.00 7.77 -12.59
N LEU A 69 -0.54 7.10 -13.65
CA LEU A 69 0.57 7.59 -14.47
C LEU A 69 0.17 8.83 -15.29
N ASN A 70 1.01 9.88 -15.25
CA ASN A 70 0.81 11.06 -16.09
C ASN A 70 1.41 10.84 -17.49
N PHE A 71 0.54 10.62 -18.48
CA PHE A 71 0.92 10.40 -19.87
C PHE A 71 1.32 11.68 -20.65
N ASP A 72 1.19 12.88 -20.06
CA ASP A 72 1.84 14.09 -20.59
C ASP A 72 3.37 13.92 -20.70
N TYR A 73 3.95 13.04 -19.87
CA TYR A 73 5.35 12.62 -19.89
C TYR A 73 5.48 11.22 -20.52
N GLU A 74 4.99 11.09 -21.75
CA GLU A 74 4.76 9.83 -22.48
C GLU A 74 5.89 8.80 -22.35
N GLU A 75 7.14 9.22 -22.55
CA GLU A 75 8.31 8.33 -22.56
C GLU A 75 8.54 7.61 -21.22
N THR A 76 8.39 8.35 -20.12
CA THR A 76 8.57 7.83 -18.75
C THR A 76 7.33 7.08 -18.27
N ALA A 77 6.13 7.60 -18.55
CA ALA A 77 4.88 6.90 -18.25
C ALA A 77 4.81 5.53 -18.95
N THR A 78 5.14 5.48 -20.25
CA THR A 78 5.16 4.23 -21.04
C THR A 78 6.15 3.21 -20.49
N ARG A 79 7.34 3.63 -20.05
CA ARG A 79 8.32 2.74 -19.40
C ARG A 79 7.81 2.19 -18.08
N LEU A 80 7.26 3.04 -17.21
CA LEU A 80 6.72 2.61 -15.92
C LEU A 80 5.53 1.67 -16.09
N TYR A 81 4.63 1.96 -17.02
CA TYR A 81 3.50 1.09 -17.37
C TYR A 81 3.97 -0.31 -17.77
N ARG A 82 4.92 -0.42 -18.72
CA ARG A 82 5.50 -1.71 -19.15
C ARG A 82 6.21 -2.46 -18.02
N LEU A 83 6.82 -1.73 -17.07
CA LEU A 83 7.45 -2.31 -15.90
C LEU A 83 6.41 -2.86 -14.91
N TYR A 84 5.30 -2.16 -14.68
CA TYR A 84 4.18 -2.67 -13.88
C TYR A 84 3.50 -3.88 -14.53
N GLU A 85 3.31 -3.91 -15.85
CA GLU A 85 2.86 -5.10 -16.57
C GLU A 85 3.83 -6.29 -16.38
N TYR A 86 5.14 -6.04 -16.36
CA TYR A 86 6.12 -7.08 -16.07
C TYR A 86 6.00 -7.60 -14.63
N VAL A 87 5.80 -6.71 -13.65
CA VAL A 87 5.51 -7.11 -12.26
C VAL A 87 4.21 -7.92 -12.16
N GLN A 88 3.14 -7.56 -12.88
CA GLN A 88 1.92 -8.38 -12.98
C GLN A 88 2.21 -9.79 -13.53
N ARG A 89 3.04 -9.91 -14.57
CA ARG A 89 3.48 -11.22 -15.12
C ARG A 89 4.27 -12.03 -14.09
N LEU A 90 5.14 -11.40 -13.30
CA LEU A 90 5.86 -12.07 -12.20
C LEU A 90 4.91 -12.56 -11.10
N VAL A 91 3.91 -11.76 -10.72
CA VAL A 91 2.86 -12.15 -9.76
C VAL A 91 2.07 -13.36 -10.28
N PHE A 92 1.68 -13.38 -11.56
CA PHE A 92 1.01 -14.54 -12.18
C PHE A 92 1.91 -15.79 -12.18
N GLN A 93 3.20 -15.63 -12.45
CA GLN A 93 4.22 -16.70 -12.38
C GLN A 93 4.59 -17.10 -10.94
N LYS A 94 3.98 -16.49 -9.91
CA LYS A 94 4.28 -16.67 -8.48
C LYS A 94 5.74 -16.32 -8.10
N ARG A 95 6.41 -15.51 -8.92
CA ARG A 95 7.78 -15.01 -8.74
C ARG A 95 7.76 -13.74 -7.86
N TYR A 96 7.34 -13.92 -6.61
CA TYR A 96 7.07 -12.79 -5.72
C TYR A 96 8.33 -12.04 -5.29
N ASP A 97 9.47 -12.72 -5.12
CA ASP A 97 10.72 -12.08 -4.69
C ASP A 97 11.29 -11.16 -5.78
N ASP A 98 11.22 -11.57 -7.05
CA ASP A 98 11.55 -10.74 -8.21
C ASP A 98 10.63 -9.51 -8.30
N ALA A 99 9.33 -9.70 -8.06
CA ALA A 99 8.34 -8.62 -8.05
C ALA A 99 8.58 -7.63 -6.89
N ILE A 100 8.95 -8.13 -5.70
CA ILE A 100 9.31 -7.31 -4.54
C ILE A 100 10.58 -6.51 -4.85
N PHE A 101 11.61 -7.13 -5.43
CA PHE A 101 12.86 -6.46 -5.77
C PHE A 101 12.63 -5.25 -6.68
N ILE A 102 11.90 -5.43 -7.80
CA ILE A 102 11.61 -4.34 -8.75
C ILE A 102 10.84 -3.20 -8.08
N ILE A 103 9.82 -3.51 -7.29
CA ILE A 103 8.99 -2.49 -6.63
C ILE A 103 9.76 -1.79 -5.49
N GLN A 104 10.64 -2.50 -4.78
CA GLN A 104 11.52 -1.93 -3.77
C GLN A 104 12.52 -0.94 -4.39
N GLU A 105 13.14 -1.29 -5.52
CA GLU A 105 14.09 -0.40 -6.19
C GLU A 105 13.40 0.84 -6.79
N LEU A 106 12.19 0.69 -7.34
CA LEU A 106 11.37 1.85 -7.74
C LEU A 106 11.03 2.75 -6.54
N ARG A 107 10.60 2.18 -5.41
CA ARG A 107 10.34 2.92 -4.17
C ARG A 107 11.59 3.67 -3.69
N ASN A 108 12.75 3.03 -3.73
CA ASN A 108 14.03 3.62 -3.34
C ASN A 108 14.38 4.81 -4.25
N ALA A 109 14.28 4.64 -5.57
CA ALA A 109 14.53 5.70 -6.55
C ALA A 109 13.59 6.91 -6.39
N TRP A 110 12.29 6.67 -6.17
CA TRP A 110 11.33 7.74 -5.91
C TRP A 110 11.56 8.45 -4.57
N ASN A 111 11.97 7.71 -3.53
CA ASN A 111 12.34 8.33 -2.26
C ASN A 111 13.59 9.21 -2.39
N GLN A 112 14.60 8.76 -3.14
CA GLN A 112 15.80 9.52 -3.43
C GLN A 112 15.51 10.78 -4.26
N ALA A 113 14.59 10.70 -5.24
CA ALA A 113 14.25 11.83 -6.10
C ALA A 113 13.49 12.97 -5.38
N PHE A 114 12.78 12.65 -4.29
CA PHE A 114 11.87 13.58 -3.60
C PHE A 114 12.19 13.82 -2.11
N GLU A 115 13.20 13.14 -1.55
CA GLU A 115 13.62 13.22 -0.12
C GLU A 115 12.48 13.03 0.91
N ILE A 116 11.51 12.15 0.62
CA ILE A 116 10.25 12.03 1.38
C ILE A 116 10.45 11.37 2.75
N GLU A 117 11.24 10.30 2.79
CA GLU A 117 11.63 9.57 4.00
C GLU A 117 13.15 9.69 4.17
N LYS A 118 13.56 10.20 5.33
CA LYS A 118 14.97 10.35 5.75
C LYS A 118 15.37 9.24 6.71
#